data_AF-A0A5J4WBM6-F1
#
_entry.id   AF-A0A5J4WBM6-F1
#
_cell.length_a   1.000
_cell.length_b   1.000
_cell.length_c   1.000
_cell.angle_alpha   90.00
_cell.angle_beta   90.00
_cell.angle_gamma   90.00
#
_symmetry.space_group_name_H-M   'P 1'
#
loop_
_entity.id
_entity.type
_entity.pdbx_description
1 polymer ?
#
loop_
_entity_poly.entity_id
_entity_poly.type
_entity_poly.pdbx_seq_one_letter_code
_entity_poly.pdbx_strand_id
1 'polypeptide(L)'
;MTALFDKKILISLSDTDHDVSQIQNSFLSIVRTANVQFENIFDGYEEAYKDGNVLFIGLKSASQVIKEYIIYHRGRIIDGALQNYSTTEQFVYNTVNPRSEKNNRKHIHSLYENIQKYDTSACGTYLTIKEIGEAIKDYVSIPYTLPIRFRFRLSIPLDDILVFNGFTDHPNSLFGDLKIKFKINLNAFVFAQVNPIISMAKYYTMNKTDLMASGARQTEEH
;
A
#
# COMPACT_ATOMS: atom_id res chain seq x y z
N MET A 1 -10.41 7.49 19.61
CA MET A 1 -10.83 7.12 18.25
C MET A 1 -10.27 5.72 17.94
N THR A 2 -10.87 4.67 18.51
CA THR A 2 -10.25 3.31 18.53
C THR A 2 -11.14 2.26 17.84
N ALA A 3 -12.42 2.54 17.64
CA ALA A 3 -13.42 1.55 17.25
C ALA A 3 -13.40 1.10 15.78
N LEU A 4 -12.73 1.84 14.86
CA LEU A 4 -12.69 1.45 13.45
C LEU A 4 -11.57 0.43 13.15
N PHE A 5 -10.54 0.36 14.00
CA PHE A 5 -9.31 -0.41 13.75
C PHE A 5 -9.40 -1.87 14.19
N ASP A 6 -10.45 -2.23 14.94
CA ASP A 6 -10.74 -3.61 15.33
C ASP A 6 -11.68 -4.34 14.36
N LYS A 7 -12.06 -3.71 13.24
CA LYS A 7 -12.88 -4.35 12.22
C LYS A 7 -12.12 -5.55 11.63
N LYS A 8 -12.68 -6.74 11.87
CA LYS A 8 -12.21 -7.99 11.28
C LYS A 8 -12.79 -8.15 9.88
N ILE A 9 -11.94 -8.40 8.90
CA ILE A 9 -12.31 -8.68 7.51
C ILE A 9 -12.20 -10.19 7.31
N LEU A 10 -13.22 -10.82 6.74
CA LEU A 10 -13.22 -12.25 6.38
C LEU A 10 -13.22 -12.38 4.85
N ILE A 11 -12.29 -13.15 4.31
CA ILE A 11 -12.16 -13.41 2.87
C ILE A 11 -12.06 -14.93 2.66
N SER A 12 -12.84 -15.45 1.71
CA SER A 12 -12.67 -16.82 1.21
C SER A 12 -11.51 -16.90 0.24
N LEU A 13 -10.63 -17.88 0.42
CA LEU A 13 -9.43 -18.13 -0.39
C LEU A 13 -9.60 -19.32 -1.33
N SER A 14 -10.51 -20.25 -1.00
CA SER A 14 -10.93 -21.33 -1.88
C SER A 14 -12.44 -21.41 -1.97
N ASP A 15 -12.91 -22.02 -3.05
CA ASP A 15 -14.31 -22.34 -3.28
C ASP A 15 -14.41 -23.83 -3.64
N THR A 16 -15.41 -24.51 -3.10
CA THR A 16 -15.70 -25.92 -3.42
C THR A 16 -16.16 -26.11 -4.86
N ASP A 17 -16.61 -25.04 -5.52
CA ASP A 17 -17.06 -25.06 -6.92
C ASP A 17 -15.89 -25.03 -7.93
N HIS A 18 -14.65 -24.84 -7.44
CA HIS A 18 -13.43 -24.86 -8.25
C HIS A 18 -12.55 -26.04 -7.86
N ASP A 19 -11.94 -26.71 -8.84
CA ASP A 19 -11.14 -27.92 -8.58
C ASP A 19 -9.86 -27.64 -7.79
N VAL A 20 -9.17 -26.52 -8.08
CA VAL A 20 -7.85 -26.18 -7.54
C VAL A 20 -7.77 -24.70 -7.22
N SER A 21 -7.23 -24.37 -6.04
CA SER A 21 -6.82 -23.00 -5.68
C SER A 21 -5.30 -22.86 -5.72
N GLN A 22 -4.80 -21.93 -6.55
CA GLN A 22 -3.37 -21.63 -6.68
C GLN A 22 -2.95 -20.56 -5.68
N ILE A 23 -2.81 -20.93 -4.40
CA ILE A 23 -2.50 -20.00 -3.32
C ILE A 23 -1.18 -19.24 -3.60
N GLN A 24 -0.13 -19.94 -4.04
CA GLN A 24 1.18 -19.35 -4.39
C GLN A 24 1.13 -18.20 -5.43
N ASN A 25 0.16 -18.22 -6.35
CA ASN A 25 0.06 -17.23 -7.42
C ASN A 25 -1.01 -16.16 -7.13
N SER A 26 -1.73 -16.31 -6.01
CA SER A 26 -2.85 -15.46 -5.65
C SER A 26 -2.40 -14.31 -4.75
N PHE A 27 -3.11 -13.20 -4.82
CA PHE A 27 -2.86 -12.04 -3.98
C PHE A 27 -4.16 -11.37 -3.53
N LEU A 28 -4.14 -10.76 -2.36
CA LEU A 28 -5.20 -9.89 -1.88
C LEU A 28 -4.94 -8.47 -2.35
N SER A 29 -5.88 -7.91 -3.11
CA SER A 29 -5.84 -6.50 -3.49
C SER A 29 -6.62 -5.66 -2.49
N ILE A 30 -5.96 -4.67 -1.89
CA ILE A 30 -6.60 -3.71 -0.99
C ILE A 30 -6.46 -2.33 -1.59
N VAL A 31 -7.61 -1.70 -1.87
CA VAL A 31 -7.68 -0.30 -2.24
C VAL A 31 -8.44 0.44 -1.16
N ARG A 32 -7.75 1.35 -0.48
CA ARG A 32 -8.32 2.08 0.64
C ARG A 32 -7.94 3.55 0.58
N THR A 33 -8.76 4.31 1.27
CA THR A 33 -8.53 5.71 1.54
C THR A 33 -8.18 5.84 3.02
N ALA A 34 -7.07 6.50 3.32
CA ALA A 34 -6.65 6.81 4.68
C ALA A 34 -6.50 8.32 4.84
N ASN A 35 -6.53 8.72 6.09
CA ASN A 35 -6.31 10.08 6.53
C ASN A 35 -4.94 10.12 7.24
N VAL A 36 -4.03 10.98 6.81
CA VAL A 36 -2.79 11.26 7.54
C VAL A 36 -2.87 12.64 8.17
N GLN A 37 -2.37 12.73 9.39
CA GLN A 37 -2.31 13.95 10.16
C GLN A 37 -0.86 14.44 10.22
N PHE A 38 -0.66 15.74 10.03
CA PHE A 38 0.63 16.40 10.23
C PHE A 38 0.52 17.38 11.40
N GLU A 39 1.54 17.39 12.25
CA GLU A 39 1.65 18.32 13.39
C GLU A 39 2.13 19.70 12.96
N ASN A 40 2.85 19.81 11.84
CA ASN A 40 3.41 21.08 11.35
C ASN A 40 2.84 21.46 9.98
N ILE A 41 2.83 22.76 9.74
CA ILE A 41 2.48 23.36 8.45
C ILE A 41 3.76 23.39 7.60
N PHE A 42 3.65 23.08 6.31
CA PHE A 42 4.78 23.07 5.36
C PHE A 42 5.04 24.47 4.78
N ASP A 43 5.27 25.46 5.65
CA ASP A 43 5.44 26.88 5.30
C ASP A 43 6.85 27.25 4.81
N GLY A 44 7.87 26.44 5.11
CA GLY A 44 9.26 26.65 4.70
C GLY A 44 9.60 26.38 3.22
N TYR A 45 8.62 26.02 2.38
CA TYR A 45 8.84 25.75 0.95
C TYR A 45 8.43 26.94 0.09
N GLU A 46 9.32 27.40 -0.79
CA GLU A 46 8.94 28.37 -1.83
C GLU A 46 7.92 27.75 -2.80
N GLU A 47 6.96 28.56 -3.25
CA GLU A 47 5.83 28.10 -4.07
C GLU A 47 6.30 27.36 -5.34
N ALA A 48 7.39 27.80 -5.96
CA ALA A 48 7.96 27.20 -7.16
C ALA A 48 8.47 25.76 -6.96
N TYR A 49 8.77 25.36 -5.71
CA TYR A 49 9.32 24.03 -5.40
C TYR A 49 8.31 23.10 -4.73
N LYS A 50 7.11 23.57 -4.35
CA LYS A 50 6.13 22.74 -3.63
C LYS A 50 5.65 21.53 -4.44
N ASP A 51 5.48 21.71 -5.76
CA ASP A 51 5.01 20.65 -6.65
C ASP A 51 6.04 19.53 -6.86
N GLY A 52 7.34 19.85 -6.88
CA GLY A 52 8.38 18.86 -7.08
C GLY A 52 9.05 18.36 -5.80
N ASN A 53 8.64 18.85 -4.63
CA ASN A 53 8.95 18.20 -3.35
C ASN A 53 7.85 17.20 -3.02
N VAL A 54 8.23 15.93 -2.84
CA VAL A 54 7.25 14.85 -2.72
C VAL A 54 7.56 13.95 -1.54
N LEU A 55 6.52 13.65 -0.77
CA LEU A 55 6.52 12.73 0.35
C LEU A 55 5.90 11.40 -0.07
N PHE A 56 6.62 10.32 0.13
CA PHE A 56 6.04 8.98 0.08
C PHE A 56 5.39 8.64 1.41
N ILE A 57 4.20 8.05 1.36
CA ILE A 57 3.51 7.46 2.51
C ILE A 57 3.00 6.08 2.11
N GLY A 58 3.37 5.03 2.85
CA GLY A 58 2.99 3.67 2.50
C GLY A 58 3.52 2.62 3.47
N LEU A 59 3.64 1.38 3.00
CA LEU A 59 4.20 0.27 3.77
C LEU A 59 5.52 -0.19 3.15
N LYS A 60 6.44 -0.69 3.98
CA LYS A 60 7.67 -1.33 3.49
C LYS A 60 7.35 -2.62 2.71
N SER A 61 6.36 -3.38 3.20
CA SER A 61 5.75 -4.51 2.52
C SER A 61 4.22 -4.48 2.69
N ALA A 62 3.47 -4.79 1.65
CA ALA A 62 2.01 -4.82 1.63
C ALA A 62 1.45 -5.73 2.73
N SER A 63 2.11 -6.87 2.96
CA SER A 63 1.68 -7.85 3.94
C SER A 63 1.53 -7.22 5.33
N GLN A 64 2.42 -6.27 5.69
CA GLN A 64 2.50 -5.64 7.02
C GLN A 64 1.23 -4.89 7.42
N VAL A 65 0.33 -4.66 6.48
CA VAL A 65 -1.03 -4.16 6.76
C VAL A 65 -1.83 -5.15 7.61
N ILE A 66 -1.47 -6.43 7.68
CA ILE A 66 -2.14 -7.43 8.49
C ILE A 66 -1.57 -7.39 9.91
N LYS A 67 -2.41 -7.07 10.89
CA LYS A 67 -2.04 -7.02 12.31
C LYS A 67 -2.07 -8.41 12.94
N GLU A 68 -3.24 -9.02 12.84
CA GLU A 68 -3.58 -10.35 13.35
C GLU A 68 -4.41 -11.07 12.28
N TYR A 69 -4.27 -12.39 12.20
CA TYR A 69 -5.11 -13.21 11.35
C TYR A 69 -5.48 -14.54 12.01
N ILE A 70 -6.58 -15.11 11.53
CA ILE A 70 -7.10 -16.43 11.90
C ILE A 70 -7.46 -17.15 10.61
N ILE A 71 -7.03 -18.40 10.49
CA ILE A 71 -7.39 -19.25 9.37
C ILE A 71 -8.55 -20.17 9.77
N TYR A 72 -9.55 -20.23 8.90
CA TYR A 72 -10.67 -21.14 9.00
C TYR A 72 -10.60 -22.17 7.90
N HIS A 73 -10.84 -23.42 8.26
CA HIS A 73 -10.97 -24.55 7.36
C HIS A 73 -12.28 -25.25 7.64
N ARG A 74 -13.16 -25.32 6.63
CA ARG A 74 -14.52 -25.90 6.73
C ARG A 74 -15.31 -25.35 7.93
N GLY A 75 -15.24 -24.04 8.14
CA GLY A 75 -15.92 -23.33 9.22
C GLY A 75 -15.29 -23.46 10.61
N ARG A 76 -14.19 -24.21 10.78
CA ARG A 76 -13.47 -24.37 12.04
C ARG A 76 -12.17 -23.60 12.04
N ILE A 77 -11.77 -23.06 13.19
CA ILE A 77 -10.45 -22.46 13.36
C ILE A 77 -9.41 -23.57 13.35
N ILE A 78 -8.33 -23.40 12.58
CA ILE A 78 -7.19 -24.32 12.61
C ILE A 78 -6.38 -24.03 13.88
N ASP A 79 -6.12 -25.07 14.67
CA ASP A 79 -5.29 -24.94 15.86
C ASP A 79 -3.87 -24.49 15.49
N GLY A 80 -3.30 -23.57 16.26
CA GLY A 80 -2.01 -22.94 15.96
C GLY A 80 -2.00 -21.92 14.81
N ALA A 81 -3.10 -21.71 14.07
CA ALA A 81 -3.18 -20.73 12.98
C ALA A 81 -3.67 -19.34 13.41
N LEU A 82 -3.85 -19.13 14.72
CA LEU A 82 -4.09 -17.81 15.30
C LEU A 82 -2.76 -17.05 15.40
N GLN A 83 -2.62 -15.98 14.62
CA GLN A 83 -1.43 -15.14 14.65
C GLN A 83 -1.80 -13.74 15.15
N ASN A 84 -1.20 -13.33 16.27
CA ASN A 84 -1.45 -12.03 16.91
C ASN A 84 -0.38 -10.97 16.58
N TYR A 85 0.78 -11.40 16.05
CA TYR A 85 1.94 -10.55 15.77
C TYR A 85 2.37 -10.62 14.30
N SER A 86 1.38 -10.68 13.39
CA SER A 86 1.63 -10.91 11.96
C SER A 86 2.51 -9.84 11.32
N THR A 87 2.37 -8.58 11.71
CA THR A 87 3.22 -7.50 11.19
C THR A 87 4.70 -7.74 11.49
N THR A 88 5.04 -8.20 12.69
CA THR A 88 6.43 -8.49 13.10
C THR A 88 6.97 -9.73 12.39
N GLU A 89 6.18 -10.80 12.34
CA GLU A 89 6.50 -12.04 11.62
C GLU A 89 6.87 -11.75 10.16
N GLN A 90 6.00 -11.02 9.46
CA GLN A 90 6.23 -10.65 8.08
C GLN A 90 7.39 -9.65 7.92
N PHE A 91 7.65 -8.78 8.90
CA PHE A 91 8.83 -7.92 8.86
C PHE A 91 10.12 -8.75 8.89
N VAL A 92 10.19 -9.77 9.76
CA VAL A 92 11.35 -10.68 9.83
C VAL A 92 11.49 -11.48 8.54
N TYR A 93 10.40 -12.08 8.06
CA TYR A 93 10.40 -12.84 6.80
C TYR A 93 10.85 -11.98 5.61
N ASN A 94 10.27 -10.78 5.47
CA ASN A 94 10.68 -9.85 4.43
C ASN A 94 12.13 -9.38 4.61
N THR A 95 12.73 -9.41 5.80
CA THR A 95 14.12 -9.01 5.97
C THR A 95 15.09 -10.02 5.37
N VAL A 96 14.76 -11.32 5.43
CA VAL A 96 15.61 -12.40 4.88
C VAL A 96 15.43 -12.60 3.38
N ASN A 97 14.28 -12.22 2.80
CA ASN A 97 14.05 -12.37 1.36
C ASN A 97 15.02 -11.51 0.53
N PRO A 98 15.60 -12.05 -0.55
CA PRO A 98 16.55 -11.33 -1.38
C PRO A 98 15.87 -10.16 -2.11
N ARG A 99 16.67 -9.15 -2.43
CA ARG A 99 16.17 -7.93 -3.07
C ARG A 99 15.56 -8.18 -4.45
N SER A 100 16.06 -9.17 -5.17
CA SER A 100 15.55 -9.57 -6.49
C SER A 100 14.08 -9.98 -6.45
N GLU A 101 13.65 -10.69 -5.40
CA GLU A 101 12.25 -11.10 -5.24
C GLU A 101 11.33 -9.91 -4.97
N LYS A 102 11.82 -8.89 -4.24
CA LYS A 102 11.04 -7.71 -3.84
C LYS A 102 10.79 -6.71 -4.98
N ASN A 103 11.58 -6.73 -6.04
CA ASN A 103 11.53 -5.73 -7.11
C ASN A 103 10.61 -6.09 -8.28
N ASN A 104 10.03 -7.29 -8.30
CA ASN A 104 9.39 -7.82 -9.50
C ASN A 104 7.87 -7.56 -9.59
N ARG A 105 7.23 -7.11 -8.50
CA ARG A 105 5.77 -7.04 -8.41
C ARG A 105 5.29 -5.67 -7.91
N LYS A 106 4.29 -5.10 -8.60
CA LYS A 106 3.73 -3.78 -8.27
C LYS A 106 2.90 -3.81 -6.98
N HIS A 107 3.03 -2.75 -6.19
CA HIS A 107 2.30 -2.46 -4.96
C HIS A 107 2.51 -3.47 -3.84
N ILE A 108 3.68 -4.12 -3.83
CA ILE A 108 4.05 -5.13 -2.84
C ILE A 108 5.09 -4.57 -1.88
N HIS A 109 6.23 -4.12 -2.41
CA HIS A 109 7.31 -3.58 -1.59
C HIS A 109 7.59 -2.12 -1.91
N SER A 110 8.10 -1.42 -0.90
CA SER A 110 8.55 -0.03 -1.00
C SER A 110 10.01 0.05 -0.55
N LEU A 111 10.93 -0.39 -1.41
CA LEU A 111 12.36 -0.30 -1.12
C LEU A 111 12.80 1.16 -1.12
N TYR A 112 13.60 1.55 -0.12
CA TYR A 112 14.01 2.94 0.05
C TYR A 112 14.67 3.52 -1.21
N GLU A 113 15.55 2.76 -1.86
CA GLU A 113 16.25 3.23 -3.07
C GLU A 113 15.30 3.43 -4.26
N ASN A 114 14.21 2.65 -4.32
CA ASN A 114 13.19 2.80 -5.35
C ASN A 114 12.30 4.02 -5.04
N ILE A 115 11.95 4.22 -3.77
CA ILE A 115 11.20 5.40 -3.31
C ILE A 115 11.98 6.69 -3.59
N GLN A 116 13.29 6.70 -3.33
CA GLN A 116 14.18 7.83 -3.67
C GLN A 116 14.14 8.16 -5.17
N LYS A 117 13.93 7.16 -6.03
CA LYS A 117 13.81 7.32 -7.49
C LYS A 117 12.38 7.57 -7.98
N TYR A 118 11.44 7.80 -7.06
CA TYR A 118 10.02 8.03 -7.36
C TYR A 118 9.39 6.87 -8.14
N ASP A 119 9.58 5.64 -7.65
CA ASP A 119 9.05 4.43 -8.25
C ASP A 119 7.53 4.28 -8.04
N THR A 120 6.77 4.33 -9.13
CA THR A 120 5.30 4.19 -9.11
C THR A 120 4.81 2.79 -8.76
N SER A 121 5.70 1.79 -8.74
CA SER A 121 5.38 0.43 -8.32
C SER A 121 5.33 0.26 -6.80
N ALA A 122 5.67 1.30 -6.03
CA ALA A 122 5.67 1.26 -4.58
C ALA A 122 4.32 0.88 -3.96
N CYS A 123 4.39 0.34 -2.74
CA CYS A 123 3.26 -0.04 -1.92
C CYS A 123 2.82 1.15 -1.04
N GLY A 124 2.20 2.14 -1.66
CA GLY A 124 1.82 3.38 -1.00
C GLY A 124 1.31 4.44 -1.96
N THR A 125 1.42 5.70 -1.55
CA THR A 125 1.14 6.87 -2.37
C THR A 125 2.25 7.89 -2.25
N TYR A 126 2.30 8.78 -3.22
CA TYR A 126 3.09 9.99 -3.18
C TYR A 126 2.16 11.19 -2.98
N LEU A 127 2.58 12.15 -2.17
CA LEU A 127 1.88 13.41 -1.91
C LEU A 127 2.86 14.56 -2.10
N THR A 128 2.54 15.53 -2.94
CA THR A 128 3.35 16.73 -3.09
C THR A 128 3.15 17.65 -1.88
N ILE A 129 4.15 18.48 -1.59
CA ILE A 129 3.99 19.49 -0.53
C ILE A 129 2.86 20.47 -0.86
N LYS A 130 2.61 20.72 -2.15
CA LYS A 130 1.48 21.55 -2.58
C LYS A 130 0.13 20.92 -2.25
N GLU A 131 -0.10 19.66 -2.60
CA GLU A 131 -1.34 18.93 -2.29
C GLU A 131 -1.60 18.94 -0.78
N ILE A 132 -0.53 18.77 0.00
CA ILE A 132 -0.59 18.84 1.46
C ILE A 132 -0.96 20.24 1.93
N GLY A 133 -0.30 21.28 1.39
CA GLY A 133 -0.57 22.67 1.75
C GLY A 133 -1.98 23.14 1.37
N GLU A 134 -2.47 22.78 0.19
CA GLU A 134 -3.83 23.10 -0.27
C GLU A 134 -4.89 22.41 0.61
N ALA A 135 -4.70 21.14 0.93
CA ALA A 135 -5.61 20.42 1.83
C ALA A 135 -5.68 21.02 3.24
N ILE A 136 -4.64 21.76 3.66
CA ILE A 136 -4.60 22.44 4.96
C ILE A 136 -5.25 23.84 4.89
N LYS A 137 -5.12 24.56 3.77
CA LYS A 137 -5.64 25.94 3.59
C LYS A 137 -7.16 26.05 3.75
N ASP A 138 -7.92 25.02 3.35
CA ASP A 138 -9.39 25.01 3.42
C ASP A 138 -9.95 24.95 4.85
N TYR A 139 -9.11 24.66 5.84
CA TYR A 139 -9.51 24.57 7.24
C TYR A 139 -9.03 25.80 8.01
N VAL A 140 -9.86 26.85 7.98
CA VAL A 140 -9.71 28.02 8.85
C VAL A 140 -9.86 27.56 10.30
N SER A 141 -8.79 27.68 11.11
CA SER A 141 -8.80 27.78 12.58
C SER A 141 -8.71 26.53 13.50
N ILE A 142 -8.18 25.37 13.10
CA ILE A 142 -7.81 24.32 14.08
C ILE A 142 -6.30 24.05 14.06
N PRO A 143 -5.58 24.08 15.21
CA PRO A 143 -4.16 23.85 15.23
C PRO A 143 -3.86 22.37 14.96
N TYR A 144 -3.01 22.09 13.97
CA TYR A 144 -2.12 20.91 13.93
C TYR A 144 -2.75 19.51 13.79
N THR A 145 -3.97 19.39 13.25
CA THR A 145 -4.60 18.07 13.07
C THR A 145 -5.55 18.00 11.86
N LEU A 146 -5.04 18.16 10.64
CA LEU A 146 -5.89 18.03 9.44
C LEU A 146 -5.65 16.69 8.74
N PRO A 147 -6.70 15.84 8.63
CA PRO A 147 -6.59 14.56 7.95
C PRO A 147 -6.52 14.75 6.44
N ILE A 148 -5.34 14.59 5.86
CA ILE A 148 -5.17 14.54 4.41
C ILE A 148 -5.61 13.18 3.92
N ARG A 149 -6.63 13.20 3.08
CA ARG A 149 -7.24 12.00 2.49
C ARG A 149 -6.43 11.56 1.28
N PHE A 150 -5.85 10.37 1.33
CA PHE A 150 -5.15 9.78 0.19
C PHE A 150 -5.63 8.35 -0.08
N ARG A 151 -5.58 7.96 -1.36
CA ARG A 151 -5.91 6.62 -1.82
C ARG A 151 -4.61 5.86 -2.04
N PHE A 152 -4.50 4.68 -1.45
CA PHE A 152 -3.36 3.79 -1.68
C PHE A 152 -3.85 2.41 -2.15
N ARG A 153 -2.97 1.71 -2.84
CA ARG A 153 -3.20 0.34 -3.34
C ARG A 153 -2.13 -0.57 -2.78
N LEU A 154 -2.56 -1.71 -2.27
CA LEU A 154 -1.69 -2.78 -1.78
C LEU A 154 -2.03 -4.06 -2.54
N SER A 155 -1.00 -4.82 -2.87
CA SER A 155 -1.11 -6.19 -3.36
C SER A 155 -0.35 -7.08 -2.39
N ILE A 156 -1.07 -7.94 -1.66
CA ILE A 156 -0.49 -8.85 -0.68
C ILE A 156 -0.46 -10.25 -1.31
N PRO A 157 0.69 -10.75 -1.77
CA PRO A 157 0.81 -12.14 -2.17
C PRO A 157 0.42 -13.05 -1.01
N LEU A 158 -0.33 -14.11 -1.29
CA LEU A 158 -0.69 -15.04 -0.22
C LEU A 158 0.54 -15.80 0.30
N ASP A 159 1.51 -16.11 -0.56
CA ASP A 159 2.79 -16.73 -0.20
C ASP A 159 3.66 -15.85 0.72
N ASP A 160 3.44 -14.53 0.76
CA ASP A 160 4.07 -13.63 1.73
C ASP A 160 3.47 -13.73 3.15
N ILE A 161 2.30 -14.36 3.31
CA ILE A 161 1.70 -14.64 4.62
C ILE A 161 2.22 -16.01 5.07
N LEU A 162 2.97 -16.03 6.19
CA LEU A 162 3.75 -17.21 6.58
C LEU A 162 2.97 -18.53 6.62
N VAL A 163 1.71 -18.52 7.07
CA VAL A 163 0.87 -19.73 7.13
C VAL A 163 0.58 -20.34 5.75
N PHE A 164 0.62 -19.53 4.69
CA PHE A 164 0.45 -19.96 3.31
C PHE A 164 1.78 -20.14 2.59
N ASN A 165 2.90 -19.85 3.25
CA ASN A 165 4.21 -20.11 2.68
C ASN A 165 4.39 -21.62 2.49
N GLY A 166 4.67 -22.05 1.26
CA GLY A 166 4.74 -23.46 0.88
C GLY A 166 3.40 -24.07 0.44
N PHE A 167 2.30 -23.31 0.47
CA PHE A 167 1.07 -23.73 -0.21
C PHE A 167 1.26 -23.63 -1.74
N THR A 168 1.03 -24.71 -2.48
CA THR A 168 1.16 -24.82 -3.94
C THR A 168 -0.20 -25.06 -4.61
N ASP A 169 -0.27 -25.84 -5.69
CA ASP A 169 -1.54 -26.18 -6.34
C ASP A 169 -2.35 -27.11 -5.42
N HIS A 170 -3.37 -26.56 -4.76
CA HIS A 170 -4.18 -27.28 -3.77
C HIS A 170 -5.51 -27.72 -4.34
N PRO A 171 -5.83 -29.03 -4.36
CA PRO A 171 -7.15 -29.51 -4.76
C PRO A 171 -8.18 -29.16 -3.69
N ASN A 172 -9.17 -28.37 -4.08
CA ASN A 172 -10.21 -27.89 -3.18
C ASN A 172 -11.14 -29.02 -2.73
N SER A 173 -11.21 -30.14 -3.45
CA SER A 173 -11.96 -31.32 -3.01
C SER A 173 -11.38 -31.95 -1.73
N LEU A 174 -10.07 -31.86 -1.52
CA LEU A 174 -9.40 -32.44 -0.34
C LEU A 174 -9.41 -31.48 0.85
N PHE A 175 -9.09 -30.20 0.64
CA PHE A 175 -9.06 -29.20 1.71
C PHE A 175 -10.43 -28.54 1.94
N GLY A 176 -11.25 -28.35 0.91
CA GLY A 176 -12.52 -27.63 1.02
C GLY A 176 -12.30 -26.13 1.23
N ASP A 177 -13.29 -25.49 1.86
CA ASP A 177 -13.34 -24.04 2.07
C ASP A 177 -12.28 -23.56 3.08
N LEU A 178 -11.38 -22.71 2.59
CA LEU A 178 -10.33 -22.02 3.32
C LEU A 178 -10.66 -20.52 3.36
N LYS A 179 -10.69 -19.95 4.56
CA LYS A 179 -10.94 -18.51 4.76
C LYS A 179 -9.88 -17.90 5.66
N ILE A 180 -9.51 -16.66 5.37
CA ILE A 180 -8.69 -15.84 6.26
C ILE A 180 -9.53 -14.72 6.86
N LYS A 181 -9.44 -14.58 8.18
CA LYS A 181 -10.00 -13.44 8.91
C LYS A 181 -8.86 -12.61 9.46
N PHE A 182 -8.79 -11.31 9.16
CA PHE A 182 -7.69 -10.47 9.61
C PHE A 182 -8.14 -9.08 10.06
N LYS A 183 -7.26 -8.40 10.81
CA LYS A 183 -7.38 -6.96 11.11
C LYS A 183 -6.29 -6.15 10.42
N ILE A 184 -6.60 -4.89 10.13
CA ILE A 184 -5.66 -3.95 9.52
C ILE A 184 -4.79 -3.27 10.58
N ASN A 185 -3.48 -3.17 10.33
CA ASN A 185 -2.52 -2.41 11.11
C ASN A 185 -2.22 -1.06 10.45
N LEU A 186 -2.76 0.03 10.99
CA LEU A 186 -2.42 1.38 10.50
C LEU A 186 -1.13 1.95 11.10
N ASN A 187 -0.60 1.33 12.17
CA ASN A 187 0.66 1.77 12.78
C ASN A 187 1.89 1.28 12.00
N ALA A 188 1.69 0.45 10.97
CA ALA A 188 2.77 -0.08 10.13
C ALA A 188 3.21 0.91 9.03
N PHE A 189 2.47 2.00 8.81
CA PHE A 189 2.78 2.98 7.79
C PHE A 189 4.10 3.69 8.08
N VAL A 190 4.85 3.95 7.01
CA VAL A 190 6.11 4.69 7.01
C VAL A 190 6.03 5.83 6.01
N PHE A 191 6.89 6.82 6.19
CA PHE A 191 7.04 7.92 5.25
C PHE A 191 8.51 8.12 4.88
N ALA A 192 8.75 8.68 3.70
CA ALA A 192 10.09 9.06 3.24
C ALA A 192 10.01 10.20 2.24
N GLN A 193 10.89 11.18 2.35
CA GLN A 193 11.03 12.22 1.31
C GLN A 193 11.70 11.59 0.08
N VAL A 194 11.11 11.81 -1.09
CA VAL A 194 11.71 11.44 -2.38
C VAL A 194 12.89 12.35 -2.66
N ASN A 195 13.90 11.89 -3.39
CA ASN A 195 15.00 12.75 -3.81
C ASN A 195 14.45 13.97 -4.58
N PRO A 196 14.61 15.21 -4.06
CA PRO A 196 14.00 16.39 -4.65
C PRO A 196 14.45 16.65 -6.08
N ILE A 197 15.70 16.32 -6.43
CA ILE A 197 16.22 16.48 -7.80
C ILE A 197 15.45 15.57 -8.76
N ILE A 198 15.21 14.32 -8.34
CA ILE A 198 14.51 13.33 -9.17
C ILE A 198 13.02 13.69 -9.29
N SER A 199 12.37 14.05 -8.19
CA SER A 199 10.94 14.41 -8.22
C SER A 199 10.69 15.71 -8.98
N MET A 200 11.54 16.73 -8.83
CA MET A 200 11.48 17.96 -9.63
C MET A 200 11.69 17.65 -11.13
N ALA A 201 12.69 16.84 -11.49
CA ALA A 201 12.93 16.46 -12.88
C ALA A 201 11.73 15.72 -13.49
N LYS A 202 11.11 14.80 -12.73
CA LYS A 202 9.88 14.10 -13.16
C LYS A 202 8.70 15.04 -13.30
N TYR A 203 8.49 15.97 -12.37
CA TYR A 203 7.43 16.98 -12.46
C TYR A 203 7.55 17.81 -13.74
N TYR A 204 8.73 18.35 -14.04
CA TYR A 204 8.93 19.15 -15.25
C TYR A 204 8.82 18.34 -16.55
N THR A 205 9.26 17.08 -16.55
CA THR A 205 9.07 16.22 -17.72
C THR A 205 7.60 15.88 -17.94
N MET A 206 6.87 15.50 -16.90
CA MET A 206 5.42 15.22 -16.96
C MET A 206 4.63 16.42 -17.49
N ASN A 207 4.81 17.59 -16.89
CA ASN A 207 4.13 18.83 -17.33
C ASN A 207 4.45 19.19 -18.77
N LYS A 208 5.69 18.98 -19.22
CA LYS A 208 6.08 19.22 -20.61
C LYS A 208 5.35 18.28 -21.58
N THR A 209 5.18 17.01 -21.22
CA THR A 209 4.37 16.05 -21.99
C THR A 209 2.89 16.46 -22.05
N ASP A 210 2.32 16.89 -20.92
CA ASP A 210 0.92 17.33 -20.87
C ASP A 210 0.67 18.63 -21.67
N LEU A 211 1.64 19.54 -21.66
CA LEU A 211 1.66 20.73 -22.51
C LEU A 211 1.73 20.37 -24.00
N MET A 212 2.56 19.40 -24.38
CA MET A 212 2.63 18.94 -25.77
C MET A 212 1.37 18.17 -26.20
N ALA A 213 0.79 17.36 -25.32
CA ALA A 213 -0.43 16.60 -25.59
C ALA A 213 -1.68 17.50 -25.69
N SER A 214 -1.75 18.58 -24.91
CA SER A 214 -2.81 19.58 -25.01
C SER A 214 -2.67 20.48 -26.24
N GLY A 215 -1.44 20.85 -26.63
CA GLY A 215 -1.18 21.57 -27.89
C GLY A 215 -1.52 20.76 -29.14
N ALA A 216 -1.23 19.44 -29.15
CA ALA A 216 -1.56 18.57 -30.28
C ALA A 216 -3.08 18.40 -30.50
N ARG A 217 -3.87 18.38 -29.41
CA ARG A 217 -5.34 18.32 -29.50
C ARG A 217 -5.98 19.58 -30.07
N GLN A 218 -5.31 20.74 -29.95
CA GLN A 218 -5.82 21.99 -30.52
C GLN A 218 -5.56 22.12 -32.02
N THR A 219 -4.61 21.35 -32.57
CA THR A 219 -4.29 21.35 -34.01
C THR A 219 -5.12 20.36 -34.84
N GLU A 220 -5.95 19.52 -34.23
CA GLU A 220 -6.84 18.56 -34.92
C GLU A 220 -8.28 19.08 -35.12
N GLU A 221 -8.61 20.28 -34.63
CA GLU A 221 -9.95 20.91 -34.78
C GLU A 221 -10.04 21.99 -35.88
N HIS A 222 -9.17 21.95 -36.90
CA HIS A 222 -9.26 22.81 -38.09
C HIS A 222 -9.29 22.02 -39.41
#